data_AF-A0A7X2I6L6-F1
#
_entry.id   AF-A0A7X2I6L6-F1
#
_cell.length_a   1.000
_cell.length_b   1.000
_cell.length_c   1.000
_cell.angle_alpha   90.00
_cell.angle_beta   90.00
_cell.angle_gamma   90.00
#
_symmetry.space_group_name_H-M   'P 1'
#
loop_
_entity.id
_entity.type
_entity.pdbx_description
1 polymer ?
#
loop_
_entity_poly.entity_id
_entity_poly.type
_entity_poly.pdbx_seq_one_letter_code
_entity_poly.pdbx_strand_id
1 'polypeptide(L)'
;MKPVFSSLRTLALTAALAPLWASAQIAPLQPPEIAAHTYMLVDVTANQVLASKDVDAQVEPASLTKLMTAYLVFDALRAKKITLEQRLPVSELAWKMPGSRMFIDPKMQVAVEDLLKGMIVQSGNDATMALAEGVGGTKDNFVRLMNEQAKALGMTGTSYKNPEGLTEAGHYTTARDLSILAMRLMRDFPEYTHYYSIKEYRYQGTPAANSRNRNTLLFRDPSVDGLKTGHTNAAGYCLVSTANREIPNVGGRRLLSILLGAASDNARANESQKLLNWGYTAYDAVKLFDAGQPMEEAQIWKGSQGTIKVGREAATVVTVPSGSAGKVTTQLVRTDPLMAPITKGQQVGTLKVLVGDQVAAELPVLALEAVNEGGFFRRLWDSIRLWIR
;
A
#
# COMPACT_ATOMS: atom_id res chain seq x y z
N MET A 1 61.49 -64.49 23.52
CA MET A 1 60.28 -64.58 22.68
C MET A 1 59.89 -63.17 22.26
N LYS A 2 59.44 -63.04 21.01
CA LYS A 2 58.88 -61.88 20.28
C LYS A 2 57.83 -61.05 21.09
N PRO A 3 57.36 -59.87 20.61
CA PRO A 3 57.86 -58.51 20.85
C PRO A 3 56.68 -57.63 21.38
N VAL A 4 56.69 -56.30 21.21
CA VAL A 4 55.57 -55.46 20.69
C VAL A 4 55.68 -54.01 21.19
N PHE A 5 56.01 -53.15 20.22
CA PHE A 5 55.68 -51.75 19.99
C PHE A 5 54.64 -51.05 20.89
N SER A 6 54.87 -49.77 21.22
CA SER A 6 54.08 -48.67 20.62
C SER A 6 54.41 -47.29 21.23
N SER A 7 55.28 -46.55 20.52
CA SER A 7 55.15 -45.13 20.17
C SER A 7 54.11 -44.27 20.90
N LEU A 8 54.60 -43.32 21.72
CA LEU A 8 53.91 -42.09 22.09
C LEU A 8 53.65 -41.25 20.82
N ARG A 9 52.38 -41.10 20.44
CA ARG A 9 51.92 -40.14 19.44
C ARG A 9 51.63 -38.81 20.13
N THR A 10 52.41 -37.81 19.79
CA THR A 10 52.14 -36.39 20.04
C THR A 10 50.82 -36.02 19.34
N LEU A 11 49.77 -35.75 20.10
CA LEU A 11 48.51 -35.22 19.57
C LEU A 11 48.70 -33.71 19.33
N ALA A 12 48.95 -33.31 18.09
CA ALA A 12 48.86 -31.92 17.68
C ALA A 12 47.38 -31.52 17.64
N LEU A 13 46.95 -30.68 18.59
CA LEU A 13 45.63 -30.05 18.57
C LEU A 13 45.66 -28.91 17.53
N THR A 14 45.26 -29.19 16.30
CA THR A 14 44.93 -28.15 15.32
C THR A 14 43.52 -27.64 15.61
N ALA A 15 43.44 -26.54 16.35
CA ALA A 15 42.21 -25.77 16.48
C ALA A 15 41.82 -25.19 15.11
N ALA A 16 40.84 -25.80 14.46
CA ALA A 16 40.24 -25.27 13.24
C ALA A 16 39.44 -24.00 13.60
N LEU A 17 40.05 -22.83 13.39
CA LEU A 17 39.34 -21.56 13.33
C LEU A 17 38.48 -21.57 12.06
N ALA A 18 37.21 -21.97 12.20
CA ALA A 18 36.22 -21.68 11.18
C ALA A 18 36.01 -20.16 11.14
N PRO A 19 36.14 -19.49 9.98
CA PRO A 19 35.79 -18.09 9.89
C PRO A 19 34.29 -17.97 10.15
N LEU A 20 33.92 -17.27 11.21
CA LEU A 20 32.57 -16.78 11.42
C LEU A 20 32.34 -15.66 10.40
N TRP A 21 31.81 -16.03 9.23
CA TRP A 21 31.22 -15.05 8.31
C TRP A 21 29.93 -14.57 8.98
N ALA A 22 30.05 -13.59 9.87
CA ALA A 22 28.90 -12.84 10.31
C ALA A 22 28.39 -12.08 9.08
N SER A 23 27.37 -12.63 8.42
CA SER A 23 26.54 -11.84 7.53
C SER A 23 25.96 -10.73 8.40
N ALA A 24 26.59 -9.54 8.37
CA ALA A 24 25.92 -8.35 8.87
C ALA A 24 24.55 -8.35 8.21
N GLN A 25 23.48 -8.28 8.98
CA GLN A 25 22.17 -7.87 8.52
C GLN A 25 22.10 -6.36 8.76
N ILE A 26 21.51 -5.62 7.83
CA ILE A 26 21.24 -4.19 7.90
C ILE A 26 20.19 -4.22 8.97
N ALA A 27 20.61 -3.87 10.16
CA ALA A 27 19.67 -3.69 11.24
C ALA A 27 18.59 -2.75 10.70
N PRO A 28 17.31 -3.15 10.71
CA PRO A 28 16.25 -2.26 10.30
C PRO A 28 16.41 -0.97 11.10
N LEU A 29 16.42 0.17 10.41
CA LEU A 29 16.57 1.45 11.08
C LEU A 29 15.47 1.57 12.12
N GLN A 30 15.85 1.80 13.37
CA GLN A 30 14.87 1.95 14.43
C GLN A 30 14.06 3.22 14.16
N PRO A 31 12.73 3.12 14.01
CA PRO A 31 11.90 4.30 13.91
C PRO A 31 11.97 5.09 15.22
N PRO A 32 11.71 6.41 15.17
CA PRO A 32 11.58 7.20 16.39
C PRO A 32 10.43 6.66 17.25
N GLU A 33 10.45 6.96 18.54
CA GLU A 33 9.31 6.64 19.40
C GLU A 33 8.05 7.37 18.90
N ILE A 34 7.02 6.59 18.63
CA ILE A 34 5.71 7.05 18.16
C ILE A 34 4.68 6.85 19.26
N ALA A 35 4.07 7.95 19.70
CA ALA A 35 3.04 7.95 20.75
C ALA A 35 1.66 7.54 20.18
N ALA A 36 1.54 6.27 19.78
CA ALA A 36 0.31 5.65 19.32
C ALA A 36 0.26 4.16 19.71
N HIS A 37 -0.96 3.60 19.77
CA HIS A 37 -1.15 2.18 20.00
C HIS A 37 -0.54 1.35 18.87
N THR A 38 -0.90 1.67 17.62
CA THR A 38 -0.48 0.95 16.41
C THR A 38 -0.05 1.93 15.33
N TYR A 39 0.97 1.59 14.55
CA TYR A 39 1.32 2.36 13.36
C TYR A 39 1.96 1.52 12.25
N MET A 40 1.93 2.06 11.04
CA MET A 40 2.61 1.51 9.87
C MET A 40 3.04 2.64 8.95
N LEU A 41 4.27 2.57 8.44
CA LEU A 41 4.80 3.47 7.43
C LEU A 41 5.23 2.66 6.21
N VAL A 42 4.68 3.02 5.05
CA VAL A 42 4.91 2.33 3.78
C VAL A 42 5.45 3.31 2.77
N ASP A 43 6.51 2.94 2.08
CA ASP A 43 6.91 3.54 0.82
C ASP A 43 6.05 2.96 -0.29
N VAL A 44 5.08 3.75 -0.78
CA VAL A 44 4.15 3.31 -1.81
C VAL A 44 4.84 3.22 -3.16
N THR A 45 5.83 4.09 -3.41
CA THR A 45 6.60 4.08 -4.66
C THR A 45 7.45 2.83 -4.78
N ALA A 46 8.09 2.39 -3.68
CA ALA A 46 8.90 1.18 -3.65
C ALA A 46 8.13 -0.09 -3.24
N ASN A 47 6.88 0.05 -2.77
CA ASN A 47 6.08 -1.02 -2.16
C ASN A 47 6.81 -1.73 -1.01
N GLN A 48 7.39 -0.97 -0.09
CA GLN A 48 8.17 -1.47 1.05
C GLN A 48 7.65 -0.89 2.37
N VAL A 49 7.56 -1.74 3.40
CA VAL A 49 7.25 -1.29 4.77
C VAL A 49 8.53 -0.78 5.41
N LEU A 50 8.52 0.48 5.88
CA LEU A 50 9.68 1.14 6.47
C LEU A 50 9.69 1.07 7.99
N ALA A 51 8.51 1.10 8.61
CA ALA A 51 8.33 0.95 10.05
C ALA A 51 6.93 0.43 10.36
N SER A 52 6.80 -0.30 11.46
CA SER A 52 5.53 -0.90 11.87
C SER A 52 5.52 -1.26 13.34
N LYS A 53 4.34 -1.17 13.97
CA LYS A 53 4.07 -1.64 15.33
C LYS A 53 2.65 -2.18 15.39
N ASP A 54 2.49 -3.43 15.82
CA ASP A 54 1.19 -4.10 16.07
C ASP A 54 0.18 -4.01 14.93
N VAL A 55 0.63 -4.18 13.69
CA VAL A 55 -0.15 -3.84 12.48
C VAL A 55 -1.39 -4.70 12.25
N ASP A 56 -1.48 -5.85 12.91
CA ASP A 56 -2.59 -6.80 12.84
C ASP A 56 -3.50 -6.72 14.08
N ALA A 57 -3.22 -5.80 15.02
CA ALA A 57 -4.10 -5.54 16.14
C ALA A 57 -5.44 -4.99 15.65
N GLN A 58 -6.54 -5.60 16.11
CA GLN A 58 -7.89 -5.13 15.81
C GLN A 58 -8.19 -3.87 16.62
N VAL A 59 -8.63 -2.82 15.92
CA VAL A 59 -9.04 -1.56 16.54
C VAL A 59 -10.35 -1.08 15.94
N GLU A 60 -11.08 -0.23 16.68
CA GLU A 60 -12.20 0.50 16.10
C GLU A 60 -11.69 1.50 15.04
N PRO A 61 -12.23 1.48 13.80
CA PRO A 61 -11.74 2.37 12.73
C PRO A 61 -12.19 3.83 12.90
N ALA A 62 -13.25 4.07 13.68
CA ALA A 62 -13.97 5.34 13.66
C ALA A 62 -14.26 5.80 12.20
N SER A 63 -14.17 7.10 11.93
CA SER A 63 -14.35 7.67 10.59
C SER A 63 -13.32 7.24 9.53
N LEU A 64 -12.29 6.45 9.85
CA LEU A 64 -11.47 5.81 8.81
C LEU A 64 -12.30 4.83 7.97
N THR A 65 -13.41 4.33 8.50
CA THR A 65 -14.45 3.56 7.77
C THR A 65 -14.88 4.23 6.47
N LYS A 66 -14.92 5.57 6.44
CA LYS A 66 -15.34 6.35 5.27
C LYS A 66 -14.39 6.18 4.07
N LEU A 67 -13.17 5.65 4.27
CA LEU A 67 -12.30 5.24 3.16
C LEU A 67 -12.93 4.11 2.34
N MET A 68 -13.59 3.14 2.98
CA MET A 68 -14.29 2.06 2.28
C MET A 68 -15.58 2.57 1.64
N THR A 69 -16.30 3.46 2.33
CA THR A 69 -17.46 4.13 1.73
C THR A 69 -17.06 4.89 0.46
N ALA A 70 -15.99 5.68 0.51
CA ALA A 70 -15.44 6.35 -0.66
C ALA A 70 -15.03 5.37 -1.76
N TYR A 71 -14.37 4.26 -1.41
CA TYR A 71 -13.96 3.23 -2.37
C TYR A 71 -15.18 2.69 -3.16
N LEU A 72 -16.28 2.35 -2.50
CA LEU A 72 -17.50 1.87 -3.16
C LEU A 72 -18.21 2.95 -3.98
N VAL A 73 -18.23 4.20 -3.49
CA VAL A 73 -18.82 5.32 -4.24
C VAL A 73 -18.01 5.60 -5.51
N PHE A 74 -16.68 5.59 -5.41
CA PHE A 74 -15.80 5.75 -6.57
C PHE A 74 -15.93 4.59 -7.56
N ASP A 75 -16.09 3.36 -7.08
CA ASP A 75 -16.38 2.23 -7.97
C ASP A 75 -17.72 2.39 -8.70
N ALA A 76 -18.75 2.85 -8.01
CA ALA A 76 -20.05 3.14 -8.60
C ALA A 76 -19.98 4.26 -9.65
N LEU A 77 -19.18 5.31 -9.42
CA LEU A 77 -18.92 6.39 -10.38
C LEU A 77 -18.15 5.88 -11.60
N ARG A 78 -17.07 5.12 -11.41
CA ARG A 78 -16.29 4.51 -12.49
C ARG A 78 -17.14 3.57 -13.34
N ALA A 79 -18.01 2.80 -12.70
CA ALA A 79 -18.98 1.92 -13.35
C ALA A 79 -20.20 2.66 -13.94
N LYS A 80 -20.26 3.99 -13.83
CA LYS A 80 -21.35 4.86 -14.30
C LYS A 80 -22.74 4.47 -13.75
N LYS A 81 -22.78 3.87 -12.55
CA LYS A 81 -24.03 3.57 -11.83
C LYS A 81 -24.65 4.83 -11.22
N ILE A 82 -23.81 5.80 -10.90
CA ILE A 82 -24.16 7.16 -10.49
C ILE A 82 -23.25 8.15 -11.21
N THR A 83 -23.61 9.43 -11.25
CA THR A 83 -22.74 10.52 -11.73
C THR A 83 -22.46 11.54 -10.64
N LEU A 84 -21.45 12.39 -10.82
CA LEU A 84 -21.11 13.44 -9.84
C LEU A 84 -22.22 14.48 -9.70
N GLU A 85 -22.94 14.77 -10.79
CA GLU A 85 -24.01 15.76 -10.88
C GLU A 85 -25.36 15.22 -10.42
N GLN A 86 -25.50 13.89 -10.36
CA GLN A 86 -26.71 13.23 -9.88
C GLN A 86 -27.02 13.75 -8.47
N ARG A 87 -28.27 14.21 -8.28
CA ARG A 87 -28.74 14.64 -6.97
C ARG A 87 -29.39 13.48 -6.25
N LEU A 88 -28.97 13.25 -5.01
CA LEU A 88 -29.53 12.24 -4.13
C LEU A 88 -30.46 12.91 -3.11
N PRO A 89 -31.61 12.27 -2.80
CA PRO A 89 -32.45 12.72 -1.72
C PRO A 89 -31.77 12.47 -0.37
N VAL A 90 -32.10 13.29 0.63
CA VAL A 90 -31.62 13.11 1.99
C VAL A 90 -32.70 12.40 2.81
N SER A 91 -32.41 11.21 3.32
CA SER A 91 -33.34 10.48 4.18
C SER A 91 -33.43 11.08 5.60
N GLU A 92 -34.49 10.74 6.34
CA GLU A 92 -34.53 11.05 7.77
C GLU A 92 -33.38 10.38 8.54
N LEU A 93 -32.96 9.18 8.12
CA LEU A 93 -31.85 8.46 8.72
C LEU A 93 -30.54 9.26 8.56
N ALA A 94 -30.25 9.70 7.33
CA ALA A 94 -29.10 10.55 7.05
C ALA A 94 -29.17 11.87 7.85
N TRP A 95 -30.31 12.55 7.85
CA TRP A 95 -30.49 13.80 8.59
C TRP A 95 -30.38 13.64 10.11
N LYS A 96 -30.70 12.48 10.68
CA LYS A 96 -30.59 12.25 12.13
C LYS A 96 -29.22 11.73 12.58
N MET A 97 -28.27 11.55 11.65
CA MET A 97 -26.92 11.07 11.99
C MET A 97 -26.25 11.95 13.05
N PRO A 98 -25.67 11.36 14.13
CA PRO A 98 -24.93 12.10 15.14
C PRO A 98 -23.50 12.40 14.67
N GLY A 99 -22.75 13.19 15.45
CA GLY A 99 -21.34 13.46 15.21
C GLY A 99 -21.08 14.53 14.15
N SER A 100 -20.02 14.35 13.37
CA SER A 100 -19.65 15.30 12.31
C SER A 100 -20.68 15.27 11.18
N ARG A 101 -21.08 16.43 10.67
CA ARG A 101 -22.21 16.55 9.73
C ARG A 101 -22.01 17.64 8.70
N MET A 102 -22.48 17.42 7.48
CA MET A 102 -22.62 18.44 6.44
C MET A 102 -23.82 19.36 6.70
N PHE A 103 -24.75 18.95 7.58
CA PHE A 103 -25.99 19.67 7.92
C PHE A 103 -26.99 19.76 6.75
N ILE A 104 -27.08 18.70 5.96
CA ILE A 104 -28.08 18.52 4.89
C ILE A 104 -29.43 18.11 5.50
N ASP A 105 -30.55 18.52 4.88
CA ASP A 105 -31.91 18.27 5.39
C ASP A 105 -32.81 17.49 4.40
N PRO A 106 -33.88 16.83 4.86
CA PRO A 106 -34.73 15.96 4.01
C PRO A 106 -35.45 16.65 2.86
N LYS A 107 -35.54 17.99 2.83
CA LYS A 107 -36.10 18.76 1.70
C LYS A 107 -35.06 19.03 0.62
N MET A 108 -33.78 18.72 0.88
CA MET A 108 -32.68 18.94 -0.06
C MET A 108 -32.50 17.75 -1.02
N GLN A 109 -31.94 18.08 -2.17
CA GLN A 109 -31.45 17.16 -3.19
C GLN A 109 -29.99 17.55 -3.47
N VAL A 110 -29.04 16.76 -2.97
CA VAL A 110 -27.62 17.15 -2.93
C VAL A 110 -26.84 16.38 -3.98
N ALA A 111 -26.01 17.07 -4.76
CA ALA A 111 -25.18 16.42 -5.78
C ALA A 111 -24.20 15.42 -5.13
N VAL A 112 -23.93 14.30 -5.80
CA VAL A 112 -22.95 13.30 -5.33
C VAL A 112 -21.59 13.93 -5.05
N GLU A 113 -21.14 14.86 -5.90
CA GLU A 113 -19.89 15.59 -5.68
C GLU A 113 -19.88 16.38 -4.36
N ASP A 114 -20.98 17.05 -4.03
CA ASP A 114 -21.10 17.82 -2.79
C ASP A 114 -21.14 16.90 -1.57
N LEU A 115 -21.82 15.75 -1.68
CA LEU A 115 -21.82 14.73 -0.63
C LEU A 115 -20.43 14.12 -0.43
N LEU A 116 -19.68 13.87 -1.51
CA LEU A 116 -18.29 13.41 -1.44
C LEU A 116 -17.40 14.43 -0.72
N LYS A 117 -17.49 15.71 -1.08
CA LYS A 117 -16.76 16.79 -0.40
C LYS A 117 -17.15 16.90 1.07
N GLY A 118 -18.45 16.81 1.39
CA GLY A 118 -18.94 16.79 2.78
C GLY A 118 -18.43 15.60 3.59
N MET A 119 -18.44 14.39 3.02
CA MET A 119 -17.92 13.17 3.64
C MET A 119 -16.41 13.24 3.83
N ILE A 120 -15.65 13.69 2.84
CA ILE A 120 -14.19 13.64 2.86
C ILE A 120 -13.60 14.78 3.70
N VAL A 121 -14.01 16.02 3.44
CA VAL A 121 -13.46 17.22 4.10
C VAL A 121 -13.97 17.32 5.53
N GLN A 122 -15.30 17.31 5.70
CA GLN A 122 -15.93 17.57 6.99
C GLN A 122 -16.14 16.29 7.81
N SER A 123 -15.91 15.11 7.22
CA SER A 123 -16.20 13.82 7.82
C SER A 123 -17.71 13.62 8.11
N GLY A 124 -18.58 14.24 7.31
CA GLY A 124 -20.03 14.29 7.54
C GLY A 124 -20.70 12.91 7.49
N ASN A 125 -21.28 12.47 8.60
CA ASN A 125 -22.01 11.20 8.73
C ASN A 125 -23.32 11.20 7.94
N ASP A 126 -24.02 12.33 7.91
CA ASP A 126 -25.23 12.55 7.10
C ASP A 126 -24.93 12.41 5.60
N ALA A 127 -23.87 13.05 5.11
CA ALA A 127 -23.43 12.90 3.72
C ALA A 127 -22.99 11.46 3.39
N THR A 128 -22.31 10.81 4.34
CA THR A 128 -21.89 9.41 4.21
C THR A 128 -23.09 8.47 4.08
N MET A 129 -24.12 8.67 4.91
CA MET A 129 -25.34 7.86 4.87
C MET A 129 -26.12 8.07 3.58
N ALA A 130 -26.27 9.32 3.13
CA ALA A 130 -26.93 9.62 1.86
C ALA A 130 -26.21 8.97 0.66
N LEU A 131 -24.87 8.98 0.64
CA LEU A 131 -24.09 8.25 -0.37
C LEU A 131 -24.27 6.73 -0.28
N ALA A 132 -24.27 6.19 0.93
CA ALA A 132 -24.46 4.76 1.16
C ALA A 132 -25.85 4.28 0.71
N GLU A 133 -26.90 5.05 1.00
CA GLU A 133 -28.26 4.78 0.53
C GLU A 133 -28.36 4.96 -1.00
N GLY A 134 -27.71 5.98 -1.57
CA GLY A 134 -27.71 6.21 -3.02
C GLY A 134 -27.02 5.12 -3.83
N VAL A 135 -25.92 4.54 -3.32
CA VAL A 135 -25.17 3.47 -3.99
C VAL A 135 -25.70 2.09 -3.65
N GLY A 136 -26.03 1.85 -2.38
CA GLY A 136 -26.46 0.56 -1.86
C GLY A 136 -27.96 0.34 -1.87
N GLY A 137 -28.77 1.36 -2.14
CA GLY A 137 -30.23 1.34 -1.98
C GLY A 137 -30.68 1.40 -0.52
N THR A 138 -29.98 0.71 0.38
CA THR A 138 -30.19 0.76 1.84
C THR A 138 -28.85 0.73 2.57
N LYS A 139 -28.82 1.22 3.82
CA LYS A 139 -27.64 1.13 4.71
C LYS A 139 -27.15 -0.32 4.83
N ASP A 140 -28.05 -1.27 5.09
CA ASP A 140 -27.67 -2.66 5.37
C ASP A 140 -27.07 -3.34 4.13
N ASN A 141 -27.64 -3.09 2.96
CA ASN A 141 -27.06 -3.59 1.72
C ASN A 141 -25.71 -2.94 1.42
N PHE A 142 -25.54 -1.65 1.72
CA PHE A 142 -24.24 -0.98 1.58
C PHE A 142 -23.18 -1.60 2.51
N VAL A 143 -23.52 -1.89 3.77
CA VAL A 143 -22.62 -2.56 4.72
C VAL A 143 -22.26 -3.97 4.25
N ARG A 144 -23.19 -4.71 3.62
CA ARG A 144 -22.87 -5.99 2.96
C ARG A 144 -21.82 -5.79 1.87
N LEU A 145 -21.99 -4.81 0.98
CA LEU A 145 -21.03 -4.48 -0.07
C LEU A 145 -19.66 -4.08 0.49
N MET A 146 -19.61 -3.34 1.61
CA MET A 146 -18.35 -2.97 2.26
C MET A 146 -17.57 -4.20 2.74
N ASN A 147 -18.25 -5.18 3.33
CA ASN A 147 -17.61 -6.42 3.81
C ASN A 147 -17.22 -7.35 2.65
N GLU A 148 -18.02 -7.43 1.59
CA GLU A 148 -17.67 -8.15 0.36
C GLU A 148 -16.43 -7.54 -0.30
N GLN A 149 -16.35 -6.22 -0.36
CA GLN A 149 -15.20 -5.51 -0.90
C GLN A 149 -13.96 -5.68 -0.01
N ALA A 150 -14.10 -5.61 1.32
CA ALA A 150 -13.01 -5.90 2.25
C ALA A 150 -12.41 -7.28 1.98
N LYS A 151 -13.27 -8.31 1.84
CA LYS A 151 -12.85 -9.67 1.48
C LYS A 151 -12.16 -9.72 0.12
N ALA A 152 -12.71 -9.05 -0.89
CA ALA A 152 -12.14 -9.00 -2.24
C ALA A 152 -10.76 -8.32 -2.29
N LEU A 153 -10.50 -7.36 -1.39
CA LEU A 153 -9.21 -6.71 -1.23
C LEU A 153 -8.23 -7.51 -0.35
N GLY A 154 -8.67 -8.59 0.29
CA GLY A 154 -7.86 -9.37 1.23
C GLY A 154 -7.72 -8.73 2.62
N MET A 155 -8.64 -7.83 2.99
CA MET A 155 -8.67 -7.18 4.31
C MET A 155 -9.26 -8.15 5.36
N THR A 156 -8.47 -9.13 5.76
CA THR A 156 -8.90 -10.24 6.63
C THR A 156 -9.10 -9.86 8.09
N GLY A 157 -8.54 -8.72 8.52
CA GLY A 157 -8.68 -8.17 9.86
C GLY A 157 -9.76 -7.08 9.97
N THR A 158 -10.70 -7.01 9.03
CA THR A 158 -11.70 -5.93 8.97
C THR A 158 -13.13 -6.45 8.92
N SER A 159 -14.02 -5.83 9.70
CA SER A 159 -15.47 -5.99 9.61
C SER A 159 -16.18 -4.65 9.81
N TYR A 160 -17.07 -4.31 8.89
CA TYR A 160 -17.88 -3.08 8.93
C TYR A 160 -19.29 -3.36 9.41
N LYS A 161 -19.84 -2.45 10.24
CA LYS A 161 -21.23 -2.50 10.71
C LYS A 161 -22.08 -1.31 10.27
N ASN A 162 -21.42 -0.20 9.96
CA ASN A 162 -22.04 1.01 9.42
C ASN A 162 -21.08 1.73 8.46
N PRO A 163 -21.58 2.59 7.54
CA PRO A 163 -20.74 3.27 6.54
C PRO A 163 -19.92 4.45 7.07
N GLU A 164 -20.31 5.02 8.21
CA GLU A 164 -19.72 6.24 8.76
C GLU A 164 -18.67 5.96 9.85
N GLY A 165 -18.68 4.78 10.45
CA GLY A 165 -17.75 4.38 11.50
C GLY A 165 -18.13 4.89 12.89
N LEU A 166 -19.42 4.92 13.23
CA LEU A 166 -19.83 5.00 14.63
C LEU A 166 -19.47 3.70 15.35
N THR A 167 -19.16 3.80 16.64
CA THR A 167 -18.80 2.64 17.49
C THR A 167 -19.96 1.64 17.51
N GLU A 168 -19.68 0.41 17.11
CA GLU A 168 -20.63 -0.69 17.06
C GLU A 168 -19.91 -2.02 17.31
N ALA A 169 -20.56 -2.93 18.02
CA ALA A 169 -19.96 -4.22 18.35
C ALA A 169 -19.60 -5.02 17.09
N GLY A 170 -18.35 -5.47 17.02
CA GLY A 170 -17.82 -6.17 15.85
C GLY A 170 -17.49 -5.27 14.66
N HIS A 171 -17.40 -3.94 14.84
CA HIS A 171 -16.88 -3.02 13.83
C HIS A 171 -15.40 -2.74 14.10
N TYR A 172 -14.51 -3.34 13.31
CA TYR A 172 -13.06 -3.27 13.54
C TYR A 172 -12.25 -3.29 12.23
N THR A 173 -10.99 -2.86 12.30
CA THR A 173 -10.00 -2.97 11.21
C THR A 173 -8.59 -3.14 11.80
N THR A 174 -7.57 -3.19 10.95
CA THR A 174 -6.15 -3.22 11.33
C THR A 174 -5.36 -2.17 10.54
N ALA A 175 -4.14 -1.85 10.99
CA ALA A 175 -3.28 -0.95 10.22
C ALA A 175 -2.87 -1.56 8.87
N ARG A 176 -2.67 -2.89 8.82
CA ARG A 176 -2.39 -3.61 7.57
C ARG A 176 -3.54 -3.46 6.59
N ASP A 177 -4.77 -3.69 7.01
CA ASP A 177 -5.94 -3.60 6.15
C ASP A 177 -6.19 -2.18 5.66
N LEU A 178 -6.02 -1.17 6.54
CA LEU A 178 -6.10 0.23 6.15
C LEU A 178 -5.00 0.61 5.14
N SER A 179 -3.81 0.02 5.24
CA SER A 179 -2.76 0.24 4.24
C SER A 179 -3.16 -0.31 2.87
N ILE A 180 -3.77 -1.51 2.82
CA ILE A 180 -4.31 -2.10 1.60
C ILE A 180 -5.37 -1.18 1.00
N LEU A 181 -6.37 -0.78 1.80
CA LEU A 181 -7.45 0.07 1.33
C LEU A 181 -6.95 1.42 0.80
N ALA A 182 -6.05 2.08 1.51
CA ALA A 182 -5.50 3.37 1.09
C ALA A 182 -4.70 3.26 -0.21
N MET A 183 -3.84 2.24 -0.34
CA MET A 183 -3.09 1.99 -1.58
C MET A 183 -4.03 1.64 -2.75
N ARG A 184 -5.06 0.82 -2.50
CA ARG A 184 -6.08 0.48 -3.50
C ARG A 184 -6.88 1.70 -3.93
N LEU A 185 -7.26 2.58 -3.01
CA LEU A 185 -7.96 3.83 -3.33
C LEU A 185 -7.11 4.70 -4.26
N MET A 186 -5.84 4.95 -3.91
CA MET A 186 -4.95 5.80 -4.72
C MET A 186 -4.65 5.21 -6.10
N ARG A 187 -4.57 3.87 -6.20
CA ARG A 187 -4.24 3.18 -7.45
C ARG A 187 -5.44 2.95 -8.35
N ASP A 188 -6.58 2.55 -7.78
CA ASP A 188 -7.76 2.16 -8.55
C ASP A 188 -8.61 3.39 -8.93
N PHE A 189 -8.47 4.51 -8.20
CA PHE A 189 -9.23 5.75 -8.38
C PHE A 189 -8.38 7.05 -8.32
N PRO A 190 -7.26 7.14 -9.05
CA PRO A 190 -6.40 8.32 -9.03
C PRO A 190 -7.13 9.62 -9.41
N GLU A 191 -8.18 9.54 -10.24
CA GLU A 191 -9.01 10.67 -10.65
C GLU A 191 -9.80 11.31 -9.50
N TYR A 192 -10.05 10.58 -8.41
CA TYR A 192 -10.84 11.05 -7.26
C TYR A 192 -10.00 11.37 -6.02
N THR A 193 -8.69 11.10 -6.01
CA THR A 193 -7.83 11.35 -4.84
C THR A 193 -7.75 12.84 -4.49
N HIS A 194 -7.94 13.72 -5.48
CA HIS A 194 -7.90 15.18 -5.30
C HIS A 194 -8.91 15.69 -4.25
N TYR A 195 -10.03 14.98 -4.01
CA TYR A 195 -10.98 15.34 -2.96
C TYR A 195 -10.35 15.34 -1.55
N TYR A 196 -9.36 14.47 -1.31
CA TYR A 196 -8.69 14.38 -0.01
C TYR A 196 -7.74 15.55 0.27
N SER A 197 -7.31 16.27 -0.77
CA SER A 197 -6.45 17.45 -0.67
C SER A 197 -7.23 18.75 -0.48
N ILE A 198 -8.56 18.72 -0.58
CA ILE A 198 -9.40 19.90 -0.39
C ILE A 198 -9.26 20.35 1.06
N LYS A 199 -8.68 21.54 1.26
CA LYS A 199 -8.46 22.12 2.60
C LYS A 199 -9.75 22.65 3.22
N GLU A 200 -10.62 23.23 2.41
CA GLU A 200 -11.88 23.81 2.87
C GLU A 200 -12.98 23.56 1.86
N TYR A 201 -14.16 23.22 2.36
CA TYR A 201 -15.37 23.06 1.59
C TYR A 201 -16.58 23.35 2.46
N ARG A 202 -17.52 24.13 1.95
CA ARG A 202 -18.79 24.42 2.62
C ARG A 202 -19.92 24.33 1.61
N TYR A 203 -20.94 23.55 1.94
CA TYR A 203 -22.17 23.54 1.17
C TYR A 203 -23.00 24.80 1.42
N GLN A 204 -23.56 25.39 0.38
CA GLN A 204 -24.37 26.60 0.51
C GLN A 204 -25.56 26.35 1.46
N GLY A 205 -25.80 27.29 2.39
CA GLY A 205 -26.86 27.17 3.39
C GLY A 205 -26.49 26.39 4.67
N THR A 206 -25.31 25.78 4.73
CA THR A 206 -24.84 25.05 5.93
C THR A 206 -23.92 25.90 6.81
N PRO A 207 -23.71 25.55 8.10
CA PRO A 207 -22.87 26.33 9.01
C PRO A 207 -21.43 26.51 8.51
N ALA A 208 -20.93 27.74 8.51
CA ALA A 208 -19.58 28.05 8.03
C ALA A 208 -18.46 27.46 8.93
N ALA A 209 -18.74 27.25 10.21
CA ALA A 209 -17.77 26.74 11.18
C ALA A 209 -17.29 25.31 10.90
N ASN A 210 -17.95 24.56 10.01
CA ASN A 210 -17.58 23.18 9.69
C ASN A 210 -16.95 23.02 8.30
N SER A 211 -16.35 24.08 7.74
CA SER A 211 -15.80 24.05 6.38
C SER A 211 -14.43 23.38 6.25
N ARG A 212 -13.65 23.32 7.33
CA ARG A 212 -12.24 22.95 7.29
C ARG A 212 -12.03 21.43 7.28
N ASN A 213 -11.07 20.98 6.46
CA ASN A 213 -10.62 19.60 6.48
C ASN A 213 -10.03 19.23 7.85
N ARG A 214 -10.46 18.08 8.38
CA ARG A 214 -9.99 17.58 9.68
C ARG A 214 -8.54 17.08 9.67
N ASN A 215 -7.96 16.84 8.49
CA ASN A 215 -6.57 16.45 8.36
C ASN A 215 -5.66 17.68 8.51
N THR A 216 -5.21 17.94 9.74
CA THR A 216 -4.30 19.04 10.08
C THR A 216 -3.02 19.05 9.24
N LEU A 217 -2.55 17.88 8.75
CA LEU A 217 -1.32 17.79 7.97
C LEU A 217 -1.40 18.50 6.61
N LEU A 218 -2.59 18.61 5.99
CA LEU A 218 -2.79 19.40 4.76
C LEU A 218 -2.39 20.87 4.92
N PHE A 219 -2.39 21.38 6.16
CA PHE A 219 -2.05 22.77 6.47
C PHE A 219 -0.61 22.92 6.96
N ARG A 220 0.07 21.83 7.31
CA ARG A 220 1.43 21.84 7.88
C ARG A 220 2.50 21.43 6.88
N ASP A 221 2.16 20.52 5.97
CA ASP A 221 3.10 19.97 4.99
C ASP A 221 2.47 20.03 3.58
N PRO A 222 3.02 20.83 2.65
CA PRO A 222 2.47 20.97 1.31
C PRO A 222 2.59 19.69 0.46
N SER A 223 3.40 18.71 0.88
CA SER A 223 3.51 17.41 0.22
C SER A 223 2.39 16.45 0.64
N VAL A 224 1.64 16.74 1.70
CA VAL A 224 0.52 15.91 2.16
C VAL A 224 -0.73 16.19 1.33
N ASP A 225 -1.34 15.12 0.83
CA ASP A 225 -2.49 15.16 -0.08
C ASP A 225 -3.61 14.17 0.31
N GLY A 226 -3.63 13.75 1.57
CA GLY A 226 -4.69 12.90 2.11
C GLY A 226 -4.29 12.16 3.39
N LEU A 227 -5.04 11.16 3.84
CA LEU A 227 -6.39 10.80 3.36
C LEU A 227 -7.44 11.13 4.43
N LYS A 228 -7.45 10.42 5.57
CA LYS A 228 -8.61 10.48 6.48
C LYS A 228 -8.22 10.41 7.95
N THR A 229 -8.90 11.24 8.74
CA THR A 229 -8.90 11.17 10.20
C THR A 229 -10.09 10.37 10.73
N GLY A 230 -9.90 9.76 11.90
CA GLY A 230 -10.91 9.09 12.71
C GLY A 230 -10.74 9.42 14.19
N HIS A 231 -11.86 9.52 14.90
CA HIS A 231 -11.88 9.63 16.36
C HIS A 231 -13.20 9.15 16.94
N THR A 232 -13.11 8.27 17.92
CA THR A 232 -14.12 7.97 18.94
C THR A 232 -13.39 7.78 20.27
N ASN A 233 -14.10 7.79 21.39
CA ASN A 233 -13.47 7.51 22.69
C ASN A 233 -12.80 6.13 22.74
N ALA A 234 -13.36 5.15 22.02
CA ALA A 234 -12.82 3.79 21.96
C ALA A 234 -11.65 3.63 20.98
N ALA A 235 -11.67 4.34 19.84
CA ALA A 235 -10.59 4.29 18.84
C ALA A 235 -9.37 5.15 19.22
N GLY A 236 -9.54 6.16 20.07
CA GLY A 236 -8.58 7.26 20.21
C GLY A 236 -8.51 8.10 18.93
N TYR A 237 -7.41 8.82 18.73
CA TYR A 237 -7.22 9.68 17.55
C TYR A 237 -6.40 8.95 16.46
N CYS A 238 -7.03 8.68 15.31
CA CYS A 238 -6.46 7.91 14.21
C CYS A 238 -6.32 8.71 12.92
N LEU A 239 -5.23 8.51 12.15
CA LEU A 239 -4.96 9.17 10.87
C LEU A 239 -4.34 8.19 9.88
N VAL A 240 -4.95 8.12 8.70
CA VAL A 240 -4.34 7.58 7.48
C VAL A 240 -3.90 8.78 6.64
N SER A 241 -2.60 9.00 6.49
CA SER A 241 -2.04 10.15 5.77
C SER A 241 -1.06 9.72 4.68
N THR A 242 -1.05 10.44 3.57
CA THR A 242 -0.08 10.24 2.49
C THR A 242 0.63 11.56 2.19
N ALA A 243 1.90 11.46 1.82
CA ALA A 243 2.70 12.57 1.32
C ALA A 243 3.43 12.16 0.03
N ASN A 244 3.61 13.08 -0.89
CA ASN A 244 4.36 12.87 -2.12
C ASN A 244 5.39 14.00 -2.33
N ARG A 245 6.68 13.63 -2.36
CA ARG A 245 7.78 14.59 -2.51
C ARG A 245 8.60 14.23 -3.75
N GLU A 246 9.02 15.24 -4.50
CA GLU A 246 9.93 15.05 -5.62
C GLU A 246 11.32 14.67 -5.12
N ILE A 247 11.86 13.56 -5.62
CA ILE A 247 13.19 13.05 -5.29
C ILE A 247 14.03 13.02 -6.58
N PRO A 248 15.26 13.57 -6.58
CA PRO A 248 16.14 13.53 -7.74
C PRO A 248 16.30 12.12 -8.32
N ASN A 249 16.21 12.00 -9.65
CA ASN A 249 16.32 10.75 -10.41
C ASN A 249 15.24 9.69 -10.16
N VAL A 250 14.28 9.95 -9.26
CA VAL A 250 13.13 9.07 -8.99
C VAL A 250 11.82 9.72 -9.46
N GLY A 251 11.67 11.04 -9.26
CA GLY A 251 10.41 11.76 -9.40
C GLY A 251 9.61 11.74 -8.09
N GLY A 252 8.29 11.76 -8.18
CA GLY A 252 7.41 11.70 -7.02
C GLY A 252 7.57 10.41 -6.19
N ARG A 253 8.09 10.55 -4.97
CA ARG A 253 8.15 9.49 -3.96
C ARG A 253 7.02 9.66 -2.96
N ARG A 254 6.15 8.67 -2.87
CA ARG A 254 4.97 8.66 -2.01
C ARG A 254 5.15 7.77 -0.79
N LEU A 255 4.93 8.36 0.39
CA LEU A 255 4.84 7.62 1.64
C LEU A 255 3.40 7.61 2.16
N LEU A 256 3.00 6.49 2.75
CA LEU A 256 1.72 6.29 3.42
C LEU A 256 1.98 5.95 4.89
N SER A 257 1.41 6.76 5.78
CA SER A 257 1.44 6.57 7.23
C SER A 257 0.05 6.22 7.75
N ILE A 258 -0.04 5.12 8.50
CA ILE A 258 -1.21 4.69 9.25
C ILE A 258 -0.88 4.85 10.72
N LEU A 259 -1.62 5.66 11.44
CA LEU A 259 -1.44 5.89 12.87
C LEU A 259 -2.77 5.74 13.59
N LEU A 260 -2.84 4.82 14.55
CA LEU A 260 -4.08 4.44 15.23
C LEU A 260 -3.94 4.61 16.73
N GLY A 261 -4.89 5.32 17.33
CA GLY A 261 -4.99 5.45 18.78
C GLY A 261 -3.94 6.37 19.41
N ALA A 262 -3.77 7.59 18.90
CA ALA A 262 -3.08 8.65 19.64
C ALA A 262 -3.98 9.28 20.71
N ALA A 263 -3.38 9.95 21.69
CA ALA A 263 -4.07 10.54 22.84
C ALA A 263 -4.82 11.86 22.53
N SER A 264 -4.49 12.56 21.44
CA SER A 264 -5.14 13.83 21.08
C SER A 264 -5.06 14.12 19.58
N ASP A 265 -5.86 15.08 19.13
CA ASP A 265 -5.83 15.59 17.75
C ASP A 265 -4.44 16.09 17.33
N ASN A 266 -3.79 16.85 18.22
CA ASN A 266 -2.45 17.38 17.98
C ASN A 266 -1.39 16.27 18.03
N ALA A 267 -1.50 15.31 18.96
CA ALA A 267 -0.60 14.16 19.01
C ALA A 267 -0.68 13.34 17.71
N ARG A 268 -1.89 13.00 17.26
CA ARG A 268 -2.10 12.31 15.98
C ARG A 268 -1.39 13.01 14.81
N ALA A 269 -1.55 14.33 14.68
CA ALA A 269 -0.90 15.09 13.62
C ALA A 269 0.63 15.09 13.78
N ASN A 270 1.16 15.38 14.97
CA ASN A 270 2.60 15.44 15.21
C ASN A 270 3.28 14.10 14.96
N GLU A 271 2.69 13.01 15.45
CA GLU A 271 3.25 11.67 15.35
C GLU A 271 3.20 11.13 13.90
N SER A 272 2.11 11.39 13.16
CA SER A 272 2.05 11.05 11.73
C SER A 272 3.07 11.84 10.91
N GLN A 273 3.24 13.15 11.18
CA GLN A 273 4.25 13.97 10.52
C GLN A 273 5.67 13.48 10.86
N LYS A 274 5.92 13.09 12.11
CA LYS A 274 7.20 12.52 12.55
C LYS A 274 7.54 11.25 11.77
N LEU A 275 6.58 10.32 11.63
CA LEU A 275 6.74 9.11 10.81
C LEU A 275 7.05 9.43 9.35
N LEU A 276 6.25 10.30 8.72
CA LEU A 276 6.46 10.69 7.32
C LEU A 276 7.85 11.32 7.11
N ASN A 277 8.22 12.27 7.96
CA ASN A 277 9.52 12.93 7.88
C ASN A 277 10.67 11.95 8.06
N TRP A 278 10.57 11.05 9.04
CA TRP A 278 11.57 10.00 9.25
C TRP A 278 11.68 9.09 8.03
N GLY A 279 10.58 8.67 7.39
CA GLY A 279 10.65 7.85 6.17
C GLY A 279 11.39 8.53 5.00
N TYR A 280 11.27 9.85 4.88
CA TYR A 280 11.98 10.63 3.87
C TYR A 280 13.45 10.90 4.21
N THR A 281 13.82 10.96 5.48
CA THR A 281 15.20 11.26 5.90
C THR A 281 16.03 10.02 6.18
N ALA A 282 15.43 8.97 6.72
CA ALA A 282 16.11 7.74 7.11
C ALA A 282 16.38 6.82 5.90
N TYR A 283 15.68 7.03 4.78
CA TYR A 283 15.81 6.19 3.61
C TYR A 283 15.95 7.00 2.32
N ASP A 284 16.81 6.52 1.44
CA ASP A 284 16.94 6.98 0.07
C ASP A 284 16.06 6.12 -0.84
N ALA A 285 15.45 6.73 -1.86
CA ALA A 285 14.82 6.01 -2.95
C ALA A 285 15.78 5.93 -4.14
N VAL A 286 15.98 4.73 -4.67
CA VAL A 286 16.88 4.45 -5.79
C VAL A 286 16.07 3.87 -6.93
N LYS A 287 16.00 4.58 -8.06
CA LYS A 287 15.42 4.07 -9.30
C LYS A 287 16.44 3.16 -9.98
N LEU A 288 16.12 1.87 -10.09
CA LEU A 288 16.96 0.85 -10.71
C LEU A 288 16.70 0.73 -12.22
N PHE A 289 15.43 0.79 -12.61
CA PHE A 289 14.99 0.63 -14.00
C PHE A 289 13.77 1.51 -14.29
N ASP A 290 13.67 2.03 -15.51
CA ASP A 290 12.48 2.72 -16.00
C ASP A 290 11.34 1.73 -16.30
N ALA A 291 10.12 2.27 -16.40
CA ALA A 291 8.94 1.48 -16.75
C ALA A 291 9.10 0.80 -18.11
N GLY A 292 8.94 -0.52 -18.17
CA GLY A 292 9.08 -1.31 -19.40
C GLY A 292 10.52 -1.47 -19.90
N GLN A 293 11.52 -0.96 -19.18
CA GLN A 293 12.92 -1.19 -19.51
C GLN A 293 13.25 -2.69 -19.32
N PRO A 294 13.77 -3.39 -20.34
CA PRO A 294 14.26 -4.75 -20.17
C PRO A 294 15.41 -4.78 -19.17
N MET A 295 15.30 -5.62 -18.15
CA MET A 295 16.39 -5.90 -17.21
C MET A 295 17.39 -6.88 -17.84
N GLU A 296 16.89 -7.83 -18.61
CA GLU A 296 17.67 -8.81 -19.37
C GLU A 296 16.90 -9.23 -20.64
N GLU A 297 17.62 -9.59 -21.69
CA GLU A 297 17.10 -10.36 -22.81
C GLU A 297 17.50 -11.84 -22.63
N ALA A 298 16.55 -12.64 -22.16
CA ALA A 298 16.75 -14.01 -21.73
C ALA A 298 16.61 -14.99 -22.89
N GLN A 299 17.41 -16.05 -22.94
CA GLN A 299 17.21 -17.12 -23.92
C GLN A 299 15.91 -17.89 -23.62
N ILE A 300 15.06 -18.09 -24.64
CA ILE A 300 13.86 -18.92 -24.55
C ILE A 300 13.89 -20.04 -25.58
N TRP A 301 13.48 -21.22 -25.16
CA TRP A 301 13.50 -22.45 -25.95
C TRP A 301 12.10 -22.83 -26.43
N LYS A 302 12.07 -23.49 -27.58
CA LYS A 302 10.84 -23.97 -28.25
C LYS A 302 9.84 -22.85 -28.57
N GLY A 303 10.27 -21.59 -28.52
CA GLY A 303 9.45 -20.42 -28.82
C GLY A 303 9.46 -20.01 -30.29
N SER A 304 8.52 -19.15 -30.69
CA SER A 304 8.50 -18.50 -32.00
C SER A 304 9.74 -17.61 -32.23
N GLN A 305 10.36 -17.16 -31.14
CA GLN A 305 11.62 -16.42 -31.07
C GLN A 305 12.61 -17.09 -30.11
N GLY A 306 13.88 -16.66 -30.14
CA GLY A 306 14.97 -17.32 -29.39
C GLY A 306 15.34 -16.61 -28.09
N THR A 307 14.80 -15.42 -27.90
CA THR A 307 14.99 -14.59 -26.72
C THR A 307 13.66 -14.00 -26.27
N ILE A 308 13.59 -13.57 -25.02
CA ILE A 308 12.44 -12.88 -24.44
C ILE A 308 12.94 -11.75 -23.54
N LYS A 309 12.36 -10.56 -23.69
CA LYS A 309 12.64 -9.42 -22.80
C LYS A 309 11.94 -9.63 -21.46
N VAL A 310 12.71 -9.56 -20.37
CA VAL A 310 12.20 -9.71 -19.01
C VAL A 310 12.46 -8.43 -18.21
N GLY A 311 11.52 -8.05 -17.35
CA GLY A 311 11.60 -6.82 -16.57
C GLY A 311 10.32 -6.54 -15.79
N ARG A 312 9.95 -5.27 -15.64
CA ARG A 312 8.69 -4.85 -15.00
C ARG A 312 8.01 -3.77 -15.82
N GLU A 313 6.68 -3.76 -15.81
CA GLU A 313 5.91 -2.75 -16.53
C GLU A 313 6.01 -1.37 -15.87
N ALA A 314 6.01 -1.32 -14.54
CA ALA A 314 6.24 -0.11 -13.77
C ALA A 314 7.73 0.14 -13.55
N ALA A 315 8.09 1.40 -13.32
CA ALA A 315 9.45 1.76 -12.91
C ALA A 315 9.83 1.00 -11.63
N THR A 316 11.08 0.55 -11.57
CA THR A 316 11.59 -0.21 -10.43
C THR A 316 12.33 0.73 -9.50
N VAL A 317 11.69 1.08 -8.40
CA VAL A 317 12.27 1.89 -7.32
C VAL A 317 12.41 1.00 -6.08
N VAL A 318 13.54 1.13 -5.39
CA VAL A 318 13.76 0.52 -4.08
C VAL A 318 14.08 1.59 -3.04
N THR A 319 13.72 1.28 -1.81
CA THR A 319 14.01 2.12 -0.65
C THR A 319 15.08 1.43 0.18
N VAL A 320 16.17 2.16 0.43
CA VAL A 320 17.36 1.67 1.15
C VAL A 320 17.74 2.66 2.25
N PRO A 321 18.43 2.22 3.33
CA PRO A 321 18.89 3.15 4.36
C PRO A 321 19.69 4.31 3.78
N SER A 322 19.48 5.50 4.30
CA SER A 322 20.12 6.70 3.76
C SER A 322 21.65 6.58 3.79
N GLY A 323 22.29 7.02 2.72
CA GLY A 323 23.75 6.87 2.51
C GLY A 323 24.17 5.50 1.96
N SER A 324 23.22 4.59 1.72
CA SER A 324 23.51 3.26 1.16
C SER A 324 23.24 3.14 -0.35
N ALA A 325 22.72 4.20 -0.99
CA ALA A 325 22.38 4.18 -2.42
C ALA A 325 23.55 3.75 -3.33
N GLY A 326 24.77 4.20 -3.05
CA GLY A 326 25.98 3.82 -3.81
C GLY A 326 26.44 2.37 -3.62
N LYS A 327 25.84 1.63 -2.69
CA LYS A 327 26.14 0.20 -2.42
C LYS A 327 25.08 -0.73 -2.99
N VAL A 328 24.10 -0.18 -3.71
CA VAL A 328 23.01 -0.96 -4.28
C VAL A 328 23.52 -1.74 -5.49
N THR A 329 23.30 -3.05 -5.49
CA THR A 329 23.54 -3.94 -6.62
C THR A 329 22.31 -4.77 -6.91
N THR A 330 22.21 -5.34 -8.11
CA THR A 330 21.07 -6.15 -8.54
C THR A 330 21.54 -7.52 -9.04
N GLN A 331 20.76 -8.54 -8.72
CA GLN A 331 20.98 -9.91 -9.18
C GLN A 331 19.65 -10.50 -9.66
N LEU A 332 19.58 -10.86 -10.94
CA LEU A 332 18.42 -11.57 -11.48
C LEU A 332 18.56 -13.07 -11.19
N VAL A 333 17.55 -13.62 -10.52
CA VAL A 333 17.44 -15.06 -10.22
C VAL A 333 16.26 -15.63 -10.99
N ARG A 334 16.49 -16.65 -11.80
CA ARG A 334 15.49 -17.30 -12.65
C ARG A 334 15.71 -18.80 -12.68
N THR A 335 14.62 -19.55 -12.89
CA THR A 335 14.70 -20.98 -13.23
C THR A 335 14.86 -21.12 -14.73
N ASP A 336 16.04 -21.56 -15.18
CA ASP A 336 16.34 -21.86 -16.58
C ASP A 336 16.28 -23.39 -16.83
N PRO A 337 16.02 -23.83 -18.07
CA PRO A 337 15.75 -23.03 -19.26
C PRO A 337 14.32 -22.46 -19.29
N LEU A 338 14.16 -21.24 -19.83
CA LEU A 338 12.83 -20.73 -20.17
C LEU A 338 12.23 -21.49 -21.36
N MET A 339 10.98 -21.90 -21.23
CA MET A 339 10.25 -22.69 -22.20
C MET A 339 9.01 -21.94 -22.68
N ALA A 340 8.80 -21.87 -23.99
CA ALA A 340 7.53 -21.41 -24.55
C ALA A 340 6.42 -22.47 -24.36
N PRO A 341 5.14 -22.05 -24.30
CA PRO A 341 4.66 -20.67 -24.42
C PRO A 341 4.80 -19.86 -23.12
N ILE A 342 5.09 -18.56 -23.24
CA ILE A 342 5.08 -17.59 -22.14
C ILE A 342 4.14 -16.44 -22.49
N THR A 343 3.23 -16.09 -21.59
CA THR A 343 2.35 -14.93 -21.76
C THR A 343 3.00 -13.66 -21.24
N LYS A 344 2.73 -12.50 -21.87
CA LYS A 344 3.13 -11.20 -21.32
C LYS A 344 2.62 -11.05 -19.89
N GLY A 345 3.46 -10.57 -18.98
CA GLY A 345 3.15 -10.41 -17.56
C GLY A 345 3.34 -11.67 -16.72
N GLN A 346 3.67 -12.82 -17.31
CA GLN A 346 4.01 -14.03 -16.56
C GLN A 346 5.30 -13.80 -15.77
N GLN A 347 5.31 -14.18 -14.49
CA GLN A 347 6.53 -14.15 -13.70
C GLN A 347 7.51 -15.22 -14.19
N VAL A 348 8.72 -14.77 -14.51
CA VAL A 348 9.80 -15.59 -15.06
C VAL A 348 11.06 -15.55 -14.19
N GLY A 349 11.06 -14.76 -13.11
CA GLY A 349 12.17 -14.73 -12.16
C GLY A 349 11.93 -13.75 -11.02
N THR A 350 13.00 -13.45 -10.30
CA THR A 350 13.04 -12.54 -9.16
C THR A 350 14.31 -11.70 -9.24
N LEU A 351 14.15 -10.38 -9.18
CA LEU A 351 15.24 -9.44 -9.03
C LEU A 351 15.55 -9.32 -7.54
N LYS A 352 16.70 -9.81 -7.12
CA LYS A 352 17.27 -9.53 -5.80
C LYS A 352 18.01 -8.21 -5.85
N VAL A 353 17.66 -7.31 -4.96
CA VAL A 353 18.35 -6.04 -4.80
C VAL A 353 19.14 -6.12 -3.51
N LEU A 354 20.46 -5.95 -3.63
CA LEU A 354 21.38 -6.07 -2.52
C LEU A 354 21.94 -4.71 -2.12
N VAL A 355 22.18 -4.52 -0.83
CA VAL A 355 22.93 -3.39 -0.27
C VAL A 355 24.14 -3.96 0.45
N GLY A 356 25.31 -3.88 -0.18
CA GLY A 356 26.42 -4.75 0.21
C GLY A 356 26.05 -6.21 -0.03
N ASP A 357 26.26 -7.08 0.97
CA ASP A 357 26.02 -8.52 0.85
C ASP A 357 24.60 -8.96 1.22
N GLN A 358 23.69 -8.02 1.47
CA GLN A 358 22.38 -8.33 2.01
C GLN A 358 21.26 -7.98 1.07
N VAL A 359 20.24 -8.83 1.05
CA VAL A 359 19.03 -8.62 0.27
C VAL A 359 18.17 -7.55 0.93
N ALA A 360 18.05 -6.40 0.28
CA ALA A 360 17.21 -5.27 0.69
C ALA A 360 15.77 -5.39 0.15
N ALA A 361 15.61 -5.96 -1.04
CA ALA A 361 14.30 -6.21 -1.65
C ALA A 361 14.36 -7.38 -2.64
N GLU A 362 13.22 -8.06 -2.80
CA GLU A 362 13.00 -9.05 -3.84
C GLU A 362 11.77 -8.64 -4.66
N LEU A 363 11.94 -8.51 -5.97
CA LEU A 363 10.90 -8.00 -6.87
C LEU A 363 10.63 -9.02 -7.97
N PRO A 364 9.36 -9.31 -8.32
CA PRO A 364 9.05 -10.23 -9.39
C PRO A 364 9.54 -9.66 -10.73
N VAL A 365 10.16 -10.51 -11.53
CA VAL A 365 10.55 -10.21 -12.91
C VAL A 365 9.55 -10.90 -13.83
N LEU A 366 8.96 -10.10 -14.71
CA LEU A 366 7.87 -10.49 -15.60
C LEU A 366 8.35 -10.51 -17.05
N ALA A 367 7.71 -11.35 -17.86
CA ALA A 367 7.85 -11.30 -19.31
C ALA A 367 7.24 -9.99 -19.85
N LEU A 368 8.02 -9.18 -20.56
CA LEU A 368 7.54 -7.92 -21.14
C LEU A 368 6.77 -8.12 -22.45
N GLU A 369 6.86 -9.31 -23.02
CA GLU A 369 6.23 -9.73 -24.27
C GLU A 369 5.74 -11.17 -24.16
N ALA A 370 4.82 -11.56 -25.04
CA ALA A 370 4.37 -12.94 -25.16
C ALA A 370 5.24 -13.68 -26.18
N VAL A 371 5.57 -14.94 -25.89
CA VAL A 371 6.26 -15.83 -26.83
C VAL A 371 5.44 -17.10 -26.98
N ASN A 372 4.85 -17.28 -28.17
CA ASN A 372 4.14 -18.49 -28.54
C ASN A 372 5.13 -19.63 -28.82
N GLU A 373 4.62 -20.86 -28.95
CA GLU A 373 5.43 -21.97 -29.42
C GLU A 373 5.99 -21.73 -30.83
N GLY A 374 7.21 -22.21 -31.05
CA GLY A 374 7.84 -22.24 -32.37
C GLY A 374 7.27 -23.35 -33.24
N GLY A 375 7.52 -23.26 -34.55
CA GLY A 375 7.17 -24.33 -35.48
C GLY A 375 7.84 -25.68 -35.13
N PHE A 376 7.28 -26.78 -35.65
CA PHE A 376 7.73 -28.16 -35.36
C PHE A 376 9.25 -28.34 -35.46
N PHE A 377 9.87 -27.88 -36.55
CA PHE A 377 11.32 -28.02 -36.77
C PHE A 377 12.16 -27.27 -35.73
N ARG A 378 11.73 -26.07 -35.32
CA ARG A 378 12.43 -25.28 -34.29
C ARG A 378 12.36 -25.97 -32.94
N ARG A 379 11.18 -26.48 -32.55
CA ARG A 379 11.00 -27.22 -31.30
C ARG A 379 11.82 -28.52 -31.27
N LEU A 380 11.93 -29.22 -32.41
CA LEU A 380 12.75 -30.41 -32.54
C LEU A 380 14.24 -30.08 -32.40
N TRP A 381 14.72 -29.05 -33.11
CA TRP A 381 16.09 -28.58 -33.03
C TRP A 381 16.47 -28.13 -31.61
N ASP A 382 15.61 -27.35 -30.96
CA ASP A 382 15.79 -26.91 -29.57
C ASP A 382 15.80 -28.09 -28.61
N SER A 383 15.00 -29.15 -28.85
CA SER A 383 15.01 -30.37 -28.03
C SER A 383 16.35 -31.12 -28.14
N ILE A 384 16.93 -31.20 -29.33
CA ILE A 384 18.26 -31.80 -29.55
C ILE A 384 19.33 -30.98 -28.82
N ARG A 385 19.28 -29.65 -28.94
CA ARG A 385 20.26 -28.77 -28.27
C ARG A 385 20.16 -28.79 -26.75
N LEU A 386 18.95 -28.89 -26.19
CA LEU A 386 18.73 -29.03 -24.75
C LEU A 386 19.21 -30.39 -24.22
N TRP A 387 19.22 -31.44 -25.05
CA TRP A 387 19.67 -32.78 -24.65
C TRP A 387 21.20 -32.92 -24.60
N ILE A 388 21.91 -32.08 -25.36
CA ILE A 388 23.39 -32.08 -25.43
C ILE A 388 24.02 -31.20 -24.32
N ARG A 389 23.24 -30.27 -23.75
CA ARG A 389 23.63 -29.44 -22.60
C ARG A 389 23.41 -30.18 -21.29
#